data_AF-A0A967N3A0-F1
#
_entry.id   AF-A0A967N3A0-F1
#
_cell.length_a   1.000
_cell.length_b   1.000
_cell.length_c   1.000
_cell.angle_alpha   90.00
_cell.angle_beta   90.00
_cell.angle_gamma   90.00
#
_symmetry.space_group_name_H-M   'P 1'
#
loop_
_entity.id
_entity.type
_entity.pdbx_description
1 polymer ?
#
loop_
_entity_poly.entity_id
_entity_poly.type
_entity_poly.pdbx_seq_one_letter_code
_entity_poly.pdbx_strand_id
1 'polypeptide(L)'
;MNVIEEDPDAPSLLFLGTEHHLFASTDAGETWARVPNLPTTAYDDLVIHPREKDLVIGTHGRSIWILDDVRPLEEWDEALSSPTVHLFSVRPATIFHYWKNTSYRGTDEWHGENPADGAIVTYRLGAGVEGAATLRVRGPEGRLVREMRV
;
A
#
# COMPACT_ATOMS: atom_id res chain seq x y z
N MET A 1 5.45 -19.92 -13.14
CA MET A 1 4.51 -18.79 -13.12
C MET A 1 3.20 -19.40 -12.70
N ASN A 2 2.69 -18.96 -11.56
CA ASN A 2 1.53 -19.59 -10.94
C ASN A 2 0.30 -18.70 -11.13
N VAL A 3 0.50 -17.39 -10.95
CA VAL A 3 -0.52 -16.36 -11.13
C VAL A 3 0.13 -15.06 -11.61
N ILE A 4 -0.60 -14.31 -12.43
CA ILE A 4 -0.27 -12.92 -12.79
C ILE A 4 -1.56 -12.10 -12.62
N GLU A 5 -1.43 -10.92 -12.02
CA GLU A 5 -2.53 -9.99 -11.79
C GLU A 5 -2.11 -8.60 -12.29
N GLU A 6 -2.98 -7.96 -13.07
CA GLU A 6 -2.82 -6.60 -13.59
C GLU A 6 -3.68 -5.64 -12.76
N ASP A 7 -3.16 -4.47 -12.43
CA ASP A 7 -3.98 -3.46 -11.75
C ASP A 7 -5.10 -2.94 -12.67
N PRO A 8 -6.37 -2.94 -12.21
CA PRO A 8 -7.50 -2.53 -13.04
C PRO A 8 -7.50 -1.05 -13.44
N ASP A 9 -6.81 -0.18 -12.69
CA ASP A 9 -6.73 1.26 -12.97
C ASP A 9 -5.34 1.68 -13.50
N ALA A 10 -4.32 0.83 -13.39
CA ALA A 10 -2.97 1.07 -13.91
C ALA A 10 -2.42 -0.16 -14.68
N PRO A 11 -2.69 -0.28 -16.00
CA PRO A 11 -2.26 -1.43 -16.82
C PRO A 11 -0.74 -1.70 -16.86
N SER A 12 0.09 -0.72 -16.50
CA SER A 12 1.54 -0.90 -16.39
C SER A 12 1.96 -1.60 -15.09
N LEU A 13 1.10 -1.65 -14.08
CA LEU A 13 1.35 -2.30 -12.79
C LEU A 13 0.92 -3.78 -12.86
N LEU A 14 1.90 -4.66 -12.79
CA LEU A 14 1.71 -6.12 -12.82
C LEU A 14 2.30 -6.75 -11.56
N PHE A 15 1.62 -7.78 -11.05
CA PHE A 15 2.11 -8.65 -9.99
C PHE A 15 2.23 -10.09 -10.49
N LEU A 16 3.37 -10.73 -10.20
CA LEU A 16 3.67 -12.09 -10.65
C LEU A 16 3.99 -12.99 -9.46
N GLY A 17 3.12 -13.97 -9.22
CA GLY A 17 3.33 -15.05 -8.27
C GLY A 17 4.12 -16.21 -8.87
N THR A 18 5.12 -16.68 -8.13
CA THR A 18 5.97 -17.83 -8.51
C THR A 18 5.99 -18.89 -7.41
N GLU A 19 6.71 -19.99 -7.63
CA GLU A 19 6.94 -21.05 -6.64
C GLU A 19 7.75 -20.60 -5.41
N HIS A 20 8.36 -19.41 -5.45
CA HIS A 20 9.27 -18.97 -4.39
C HIS A 20 9.01 -17.54 -3.93
N HIS A 21 8.66 -16.62 -4.84
CA HIS A 21 8.56 -15.19 -4.56
C HIS A 21 7.43 -14.52 -5.33
N LEU A 22 6.95 -13.40 -4.79
CA LEU A 22 6.14 -12.42 -5.49
C LEU A 22 7.05 -11.37 -6.13
N PHE A 23 6.76 -11.02 -7.37
CA PHE A 23 7.40 -9.93 -8.10
C PHE A 23 6.36 -8.87 -8.49
N ALA A 24 6.79 -7.63 -8.61
CA ALA A 24 6.00 -6.53 -9.14
C ALA A 24 6.76 -5.86 -10.28
N SER A 25 6.03 -5.37 -11.28
CA SER A 25 6.52 -4.53 -12.38
C SER A 25 5.65 -3.29 -12.43
N THR A 26 6.26 -2.12 -12.60
CA THR A 26 5.56 -0.84 -12.80
C THR A 26 5.64 -0.35 -14.25
N ASP A 27 6.27 -1.14 -15.13
CA ASP A 27 6.60 -0.81 -16.51
C ASP A 27 6.10 -1.90 -17.49
N ALA A 28 4.90 -2.42 -17.24
CA ALA A 28 4.20 -3.41 -18.07
C ALA A 28 5.01 -4.70 -18.34
N GLY A 29 5.85 -5.09 -17.39
CA GLY A 29 6.64 -6.32 -17.42
C GLY A 29 8.02 -6.18 -18.06
N GLU A 30 8.46 -4.97 -18.41
CA GLU A 30 9.82 -4.73 -18.90
C GLU A 30 10.88 -5.03 -17.82
N THR A 31 10.62 -4.60 -16.58
CA THR A 31 11.45 -4.92 -15.42
C THR A 31 10.62 -5.44 -14.25
N TRP A 32 11.24 -6.31 -13.44
CA TRP A 32 10.59 -6.98 -12.31
C TRP A 32 11.41 -6.80 -11.04
N ALA A 33 10.78 -6.31 -9.99
CA ALA A 33 11.34 -6.22 -8.66
C ALA A 33 10.70 -7.26 -7.74
N ARG A 34 11.52 -7.96 -6.94
CA ARG A 34 11.00 -8.86 -5.91
C ARG A 34 10.34 -8.05 -4.80
N VAL A 35 9.13 -8.42 -4.42
CA VAL A 35 8.45 -7.83 -3.25
C VAL A 35 9.14 -8.35 -1.96
N PRO A 36 9.65 -7.46 -1.09
CA PRO A 36 10.37 -7.85 0.11
C PRO A 36 9.42 -8.31 1.22
N ASN A 37 9.98 -8.83 2.32
CA ASN A 37 9.26 -9.19 3.55
C ASN A 37 8.18 -10.29 3.42
N LEU A 38 8.14 -10.99 2.30
CA LEU A 38 7.27 -12.14 2.08
C LEU A 38 8.05 -13.47 2.18
N PRO A 39 7.40 -14.57 2.60
CA PRO A 39 8.04 -15.87 2.77
C PRO A 39 8.47 -16.49 1.45
N THR A 40 9.49 -17.36 1.49
CA THR A 40 9.84 -18.20 0.33
C THR A 40 8.87 -19.39 0.25
N THR A 41 7.84 -19.28 -0.59
CA THR A 41 6.80 -20.31 -0.80
C THR A 41 6.12 -20.09 -2.15
N ALA A 42 5.22 -20.98 -2.56
CA ALA A 42 4.39 -20.80 -3.73
C ALA A 42 3.32 -19.71 -3.50
N TYR A 43 3.12 -18.87 -4.51
CA TYR A 43 2.10 -17.83 -4.55
C TYR A 43 1.05 -18.27 -5.56
N ASP A 44 -0.12 -18.65 -5.06
CA ASP A 44 -1.12 -19.39 -5.84
C ASP A 44 -2.19 -18.48 -6.44
N ASP A 45 -2.50 -17.35 -5.77
CA ASP A 45 -3.52 -16.42 -6.22
C ASP A 45 -3.23 -14.99 -5.75
N LEU A 46 -3.70 -14.01 -6.53
CA LEU A 46 -3.52 -12.58 -6.30
C LEU A 46 -4.81 -11.86 -6.69
N VAL A 47 -5.28 -10.92 -5.87
CA VAL A 47 -6.44 -10.09 -6.19
C VAL A 47 -6.20 -8.67 -5.72
N ILE A 48 -6.45 -7.70 -6.58
CA ILE A 48 -6.44 -6.28 -6.21
C ILE A 48 -7.87 -5.83 -5.88
N HIS A 49 -8.09 -5.31 -4.68
CA HIS A 49 -9.40 -4.82 -4.30
C HIS A 49 -9.70 -3.48 -4.99
N PRO A 50 -10.72 -3.36 -5.87
CA PRO A 50 -10.86 -2.21 -6.76
C PRO A 50 -11.06 -0.87 -6.04
N ARG A 51 -11.71 -0.89 -4.87
CA ARG A 51 -11.99 0.32 -4.08
C ARG A 51 -10.90 0.67 -3.07
N GLU A 52 -10.29 -0.33 -2.45
CA GLU A 52 -9.33 -0.10 -1.35
C GLU A 52 -7.92 0.03 -1.90
N LYS A 53 -7.67 -0.59 -3.06
CA LYS A 53 -6.35 -0.73 -3.68
C LYS A 53 -5.40 -1.56 -2.83
N ASP A 54 -5.92 -2.52 -2.09
CA ASP A 54 -5.09 -3.48 -1.37
C ASP A 54 -4.87 -4.71 -2.25
N LEU A 55 -3.62 -5.20 -2.30
CA LEU A 55 -3.29 -6.46 -2.97
C LEU A 55 -3.40 -7.60 -1.95
N VAL A 56 -4.35 -8.50 -2.18
CA VAL A 56 -4.55 -9.73 -1.40
C VAL A 56 -3.72 -10.84 -2.03
N ILE A 57 -2.87 -11.47 -1.22
CA ILE A 57 -1.88 -12.45 -1.68
C ILE A 57 -2.18 -13.81 -1.04
N GLY A 58 -2.55 -14.78 -1.87
CA GLY A 58 -2.74 -16.17 -1.51
C GLY A 58 -1.43 -16.94 -1.57
N THR A 59 -0.93 -17.44 -0.44
CA THR A 59 0.30 -18.23 -0.38
C THR A 59 0.04 -19.68 0.00
N HIS A 60 0.87 -20.59 -0.51
CA HIS A 60 0.80 -21.99 -0.13
C HIS A 60 1.32 -22.19 1.30
N GLY A 61 0.43 -22.54 2.23
CA GLY A 61 0.76 -22.94 3.61
C GLY A 61 1.35 -21.83 4.50
N ARG A 62 1.30 -20.56 4.08
CA ARG A 62 1.85 -19.40 4.81
C ARG A 62 0.83 -18.27 5.00
N SER A 63 -0.46 -18.60 5.02
CA SER A 63 -1.60 -17.69 5.22
C SER A 63 -1.81 -16.67 4.09
N ILE A 64 -2.77 -15.77 4.27
CA ILE A 64 -3.04 -14.64 3.40
C ILE A 64 -2.16 -13.46 3.84
N TRP A 65 -1.58 -12.76 2.87
CA TRP A 65 -0.85 -11.52 3.08
C TRP A 65 -1.60 -10.38 2.39
N ILE A 66 -1.51 -9.18 2.95
CA ILE A 66 -2.10 -7.99 2.37
C ILE A 66 -0.98 -6.96 2.22
N LEU A 67 -0.78 -6.48 1.00
CA LEU A 67 -0.04 -5.26 0.76
C LEU A 67 -1.06 -4.13 0.74
N ASP A 68 -1.05 -3.34 1.81
CA ASP A 68 -1.94 -2.19 1.94
C ASP A 68 -1.55 -1.13 0.90
N ASP A 69 -2.53 -0.71 0.11
CA ASP A 69 -2.44 0.42 -0.82
C ASP A 69 -1.37 0.33 -1.92
N VAL A 70 -1.76 -0.11 -3.11
CA VAL A 70 -0.91 -0.20 -4.30
C VAL A 70 -0.78 1.11 -5.07
N ARG A 71 -1.51 2.18 -4.71
CA ARG A 71 -1.45 3.47 -5.43
C ARG A 71 -0.04 4.06 -5.57
N PRO A 72 0.88 3.93 -4.58
CA PRO A 72 2.25 4.37 -4.77
C PRO A 72 3.01 3.64 -5.89
N LEU A 73 2.61 2.39 -6.20
CA LEU A 73 3.16 1.63 -7.32
C LEU A 73 2.48 2.02 -8.64
N GLU A 74 1.18 2.34 -8.63
CA GLU A 74 0.46 2.87 -9.81
C GLU A 74 1.09 4.20 -10.28
N GLU A 75 1.44 5.08 -9.35
CA GLU A 75 2.01 6.42 -9.62
C GLU A 75 3.56 6.43 -9.68
N TRP A 76 4.21 5.27 -9.71
CA TRP A 76 5.64 5.18 -9.49
C TRP A 76 6.47 5.95 -10.53
N ASP A 77 6.09 5.88 -11.81
CA ASP A 77 6.78 6.58 -12.90
C ASP A 77 6.64 8.11 -12.80
N GLU A 78 5.47 8.60 -12.38
CA GLU A 78 5.24 10.02 -12.10
C GLU A 78 6.11 10.48 -10.91
N ALA A 79 6.19 9.63 -9.89
CA ALA A 79 7.01 9.88 -8.72
C ALA A 79 8.50 9.94 -9.07
N LEU A 80 8.99 9.09 -9.97
CA LEU A 80 10.38 9.11 -10.46
C LEU A 80 10.69 10.36 -11.29
N SER A 81 9.71 10.83 -12.07
CA SER A 81 9.82 12.03 -12.90
C SER A 81 9.86 13.33 -12.08
N SER A 82 9.33 13.30 -10.85
CA SER A 82 9.35 14.44 -9.93
C SER A 82 10.74 14.63 -9.29
N PRO A 83 11.42 15.77 -9.53
CA PRO A 83 12.81 15.96 -9.11
C PRO A 83 12.98 16.31 -7.61
N THR A 84 11.93 16.83 -6.96
CA THR A 84 12.01 17.33 -5.57
C THR A 84 11.12 16.53 -4.63
N VAL A 85 9.82 16.47 -4.88
CA VAL A 85 8.89 15.74 -4.03
C VAL A 85 7.72 15.22 -4.86
N HIS A 86 7.27 14.01 -4.53
CA HIS A 86 6.00 13.47 -5.00
C HIS A 86 5.14 13.11 -3.79
N LEU A 87 3.91 13.58 -3.77
CA LEU A 87 2.90 13.19 -2.79
C LEU A 87 1.95 12.23 -3.51
N PHE A 88 1.92 10.99 -3.06
CA PHE A 88 1.07 9.96 -3.65
C PHE A 88 -0.41 10.19 -3.29
N SER A 89 -1.33 9.64 -4.09
CA SER A 89 -2.75 9.69 -3.78
C SER A 89 -3.07 9.10 -2.41
N VAL A 90 -3.64 9.93 -1.55
CA VAL A 90 -3.98 9.58 -0.17
C VAL A 90 -5.31 8.83 -0.15
N ARG A 91 -5.32 7.60 0.40
CA ARG A 91 -6.57 6.85 0.62
C ARG A 91 -7.55 7.63 1.49
N PRO A 92 -8.87 7.57 1.23
CA PRO A 92 -9.85 8.09 2.16
C PRO A 92 -9.68 7.45 3.55
N ALA A 93 -9.47 8.30 4.56
CA ALA A 93 -9.34 7.84 5.94
C ALA A 93 -10.71 7.81 6.62
N THR A 94 -10.98 6.73 7.36
CA THR A 94 -12.22 6.58 8.13
C THR A 94 -11.92 6.76 9.61
N ILE A 95 -12.63 7.67 10.27
CA ILE A 95 -12.57 7.80 11.73
C ILE A 95 -13.49 6.73 12.32
N PHE A 96 -12.90 5.74 12.98
CA PHE A 96 -13.65 4.67 13.64
C PHE A 96 -13.98 5.06 15.07
N HIS A 97 -15.27 5.20 15.36
CA HIS A 97 -15.77 5.30 16.73
C HIS A 97 -16.00 3.89 17.29
N TYR A 98 -14.97 3.33 17.90
CA TYR A 98 -15.04 2.01 18.51
C TYR A 98 -15.99 2.02 19.71
N TRP A 99 -17.08 1.26 19.61
CA TRP A 99 -17.91 0.91 20.75
C TRP A 99 -17.67 -0.56 21.09
N LYS A 100 -17.23 -0.86 22.32
CA LYS A 100 -17.08 -2.23 22.78
C LYS A 100 -18.44 -2.75 23.26
N ASN A 101 -19.11 -3.54 22.42
CA ASN A 101 -20.36 -4.23 22.78
C ASN A 101 -20.14 -5.74 23.04
N THR A 102 -19.01 -6.10 23.65
CA THR A 102 -18.71 -7.49 24.02
C THR A 102 -18.43 -7.57 25.52
N SER A 103 -19.11 -8.50 26.19
CA SER A 103 -18.73 -8.96 27.53
C SER A 103 -17.44 -9.77 27.45
N TYR A 104 -16.59 -9.65 28.48
CA TYR A 104 -15.27 -10.28 28.63
C TYR A 104 -15.23 -11.73 28.10
N ARG A 105 -14.59 -11.96 26.94
CA ARG A 105 -14.48 -13.29 26.30
C ARG A 105 -13.24 -14.09 26.73
N GLY A 106 -12.60 -13.71 27.84
CA GLY A 106 -11.42 -14.43 28.33
C GLY A 106 -10.32 -14.52 27.27
N THR A 107 -9.81 -15.72 27.02
CA THR A 107 -8.64 -15.99 26.15
C THR A 107 -8.94 -16.27 24.68
N ASP A 108 -10.18 -16.13 24.20
CA ASP A 108 -10.62 -16.61 22.87
C ASP A 108 -10.59 -15.56 21.73
N GLU A 109 -9.86 -14.46 21.86
CA GLU A 109 -9.83 -13.41 20.82
C GLU A 109 -8.51 -13.39 20.05
N TRP A 110 -8.49 -14.12 18.92
CA TRP A 110 -7.43 -14.02 17.91
C TRP A 110 -7.83 -12.99 16.86
N HIS A 111 -7.09 -11.88 16.78
CA HIS A 111 -7.29 -10.85 15.77
C HIS A 111 -5.94 -10.48 15.15
N GLY A 112 -5.96 -10.07 13.89
CA GLY A 112 -4.82 -9.45 13.25
C GLY A 112 -4.56 -8.05 13.81
N GLU A 113 -3.43 -7.46 13.42
CA GLU A 113 -3.16 -6.06 13.67
C GLU A 113 -4.10 -5.19 12.81
N ASN A 114 -4.74 -4.21 13.44
CA ASN A 114 -5.56 -3.23 12.72
C ASN A 114 -4.65 -2.22 12.02
N PRO A 115 -5.10 -1.61 10.91
CA PRO A 115 -4.37 -0.53 10.26
C PRO A 115 -4.15 0.64 11.23
N ALA A 116 -3.09 1.42 10.98
CA ALA A 116 -2.78 2.60 11.76
C ALA A 116 -3.97 3.59 11.77
N ASP A 117 -4.21 4.21 12.93
CA ASP A 117 -5.28 5.18 13.07
C ASP A 117 -5.02 6.46 12.25
N GLY A 118 -6.06 6.98 11.62
CA GLY A 118 -6.01 8.20 10.82
C GLY A 118 -5.67 8.00 9.35
N ALA A 119 -5.19 9.07 8.71
CA ALA A 119 -4.82 9.08 7.30
C ALA A 119 -3.35 8.72 7.11
N ILE A 120 -3.09 7.68 6.32
CA ILE A 120 -1.73 7.30 5.92
C ILE A 120 -1.35 8.16 4.72
N VAL A 121 -0.19 8.81 4.82
CA VAL A 121 0.34 9.68 3.76
C VAL A 121 1.69 9.14 3.32
N THR A 122 1.77 8.75 2.06
CA THR A 122 3.00 8.27 1.43
C THR A 122 3.57 9.38 0.57
N TYR A 123 4.88 9.58 0.62
CA TYR A 123 5.59 10.58 -0.20
C TYR A 123 6.97 10.06 -0.59
N ARG A 124 7.50 10.60 -1.69
CA ARG A 124 8.88 10.40 -2.16
C ARG A 124 9.61 11.74 -2.14
N LEU A 125 10.82 11.75 -1.60
CA LEU A 125 11.77 12.86 -1.76
C LEU A 125 12.74 12.53 -2.90
N GLY A 126 12.98 13.50 -3.76
CA GLY A 126 13.97 13.39 -4.83
C GLY A 126 15.39 13.24 -4.28
N ALA A 127 16.26 12.60 -5.07
CA ALA A 127 17.65 12.47 -4.71
C ALA A 127 18.32 13.86 -4.63
N GLY A 128 19.00 14.15 -3.52
CA GLY A 128 19.70 15.43 -3.31
C GLY A 128 18.84 16.55 -2.73
N VAL A 129 17.61 16.26 -2.28
CA VAL A 129 16.85 17.20 -1.46
C VAL A 129 17.51 17.34 -0.10
N GLU A 130 18.09 18.51 0.16
CA GLU A 130 18.64 18.91 1.46
C GLU A 130 17.66 19.84 2.17
N GLY A 131 17.50 19.66 3.48
CA GLY A 131 16.63 20.49 4.32
C GLY A 131 15.44 19.74 4.90
N ALA A 132 14.46 20.48 5.39
CA ALA A 132 13.26 19.94 6.03
C ALA A 132 12.11 19.83 5.03
N ALA A 133 11.47 18.66 4.94
CA ALA A 133 10.19 18.54 4.26
C ALA A 133 9.06 18.96 5.21
N THR A 134 8.01 19.55 4.66
CA THR A 134 6.86 20.02 5.44
C THR A 134 5.58 19.53 4.79
N LEU A 135 4.81 18.74 5.53
CA LEU A 135 3.49 18.29 5.12
C LEU A 135 2.44 19.27 5.66
N ARG A 136 1.61 19.81 4.75
CA ARG A 136 0.51 20.72 5.07
C ARG A 136 -0.83 20.11 4.72
N VAL A 137 -1.69 19.96 5.71
CA VAL A 137 -3.07 19.49 5.55
C VAL A 137 -3.99 20.69 5.51
N ARG A 138 -4.77 20.82 4.43
CA ARG A 138 -5.77 21.89 4.24
C ARG A 138 -7.17 21.31 4.28
N GLY A 139 -8.10 22.06 4.85
CA GLY A 139 -9.52 21.74 4.81
C GLY A 139 -10.15 22.09 3.46
N PRO A 140 -11.45 21.77 3.27
CA PRO A 140 -12.16 22.01 2.00
C PRO A 140 -12.14 23.46 1.50
N GLU A 141 -12.10 24.43 2.43
CA GLU A 141 -12.04 25.87 2.13
C GLU A 141 -10.60 26.40 1.96
N GLY A 142 -9.60 25.51 1.87
CA GLY A 142 -8.18 25.87 1.73
C GLY A 142 -7.49 26.32 3.03
N ARG A 143 -8.25 26.44 4.13
CA ARG A 143 -7.73 26.76 5.47
C ARG A 143 -6.72 25.70 5.91
N LEU A 144 -5.54 26.12 6.38
CA LEU A 144 -4.54 25.23 6.96
C LEU A 144 -5.09 24.61 8.26
N VAL A 145 -5.16 23.29 8.30
CA VAL A 145 -5.63 22.51 9.47
C VAL A 145 -4.43 22.04 10.28
N ARG A 146 -3.38 21.57 9.61
CA ARG A 146 -2.18 21.04 10.27
C ARG A 146 -0.94 21.27 9.41
N GLU A 147 0.16 21.55 10.07
CA GLU A 147 1.49 21.60 9.48
C GLU A 147 2.41 20.71 10.32
N MET A 148 3.21 19.87 9.67
CA MET A 148 4.14 18.97 10.33
C MET A 148 5.43 18.85 9.53
N ARG A 149 6.54 18.74 10.24
CA ARG A 149 7.87 18.53 9.66
C ARG A 149 8.08 17.03 9.48
N VAL A 150 8.52 16.63 8.29
CA VAL A 150 8.79 15.25 7.88
C VAL A 150 10.20 15.10 7.31
#